data_AF-A0A314L334-F1
#
_entry.id   AF-A0A314L334-F1
#
_cell.length_a   1.000
_cell.length_b   1.000
_cell.length_c   1.000
_cell.angle_alpha   90.00
_cell.angle_beta   90.00
_cell.angle_gamma   90.00
#
_symmetry.space_group_name_H-M   'P 1'
#
loop_
_entity.id
_entity.type
_entity.pdbx_description
1 polymer ?
#
loop_
_entity_poly.entity_id
_entity_poly.type
_entity_poly.pdbx_seq_one_letter_code
_entity_poly.pdbx_strand_id
1 'polypeptide(L)'
;MGFISRKLFPACGNMCICCPAMRSRSRQPVKRYKKLLAEIFPKTPDGSPNDRKIVKLCEYAAKNPFRIPKIAKYLEERCHKELRSEHIKFINVIAEVYNKLLCMCKEQMACFAASLLDMVVELLDDSKRDAIRIIGCQTLTRFIYSQV
;
A
#
# COMPACT_ATOMS: atom_id res chain seq x y z
N MET A 1 -17.52 -18.97 -21.18
CA MET A 1 -17.65 -19.42 -19.77
C MET A 1 -17.62 -20.93 -19.73
N GLY A 2 -16.45 -21.55 -19.53
CA GLY A 2 -16.31 -23.00 -19.41
C GLY A 2 -16.28 -23.40 -17.94
N PHE A 3 -17.31 -24.10 -17.45
CA PHE A 3 -17.32 -24.69 -16.11
C PHE A 3 -16.51 -25.99 -16.14
N ILE A 4 -15.26 -25.94 -15.68
CA ILE A 4 -14.50 -27.16 -15.41
C ILE A 4 -14.88 -27.67 -14.03
N SER A 5 -15.42 -28.89 -13.99
CA SER A 5 -15.88 -29.57 -12.78
C SER A 5 -14.75 -29.71 -11.74
N ARG A 6 -15.05 -29.34 -10.49
CA ARG A 6 -14.11 -29.36 -9.33
C ARG A 6 -13.63 -30.77 -8.93
N LYS A 7 -14.08 -31.83 -9.60
CA LYS A 7 -13.79 -33.24 -9.25
C LYS A 7 -12.69 -33.91 -10.08
N LEU A 8 -12.00 -33.21 -10.98
CA LEU A 8 -10.97 -33.82 -11.87
C LEU A 8 -9.50 -33.58 -11.45
N PHE A 9 -9.20 -33.09 -10.25
CA PHE A 9 -7.81 -32.87 -9.82
C PHE A 9 -7.39 -33.70 -8.58
N PRO A 10 -7.21 -35.03 -8.66
CA PRO A 10 -6.48 -35.77 -7.62
C PRO A 10 -5.00 -36.04 -7.95
N ALA A 11 -4.42 -35.51 -9.04
CA ALA A 11 -3.04 -35.87 -9.44
C ALA A 11 -2.10 -34.72 -9.85
N CYS A 12 -2.49 -33.45 -9.75
CA CYS A 12 -1.60 -32.31 -10.08
C CYS A 12 -1.21 -31.43 -8.87
N GLY A 13 -1.35 -31.94 -7.65
CA GLY A 13 -0.88 -31.24 -6.45
C GLY A 13 0.65 -31.03 -6.42
N ASN A 14 1.41 -31.97 -6.98
CA ASN A 14 2.88 -31.96 -7.01
C ASN A 14 3.51 -31.58 -8.36
N MET A 15 2.75 -31.56 -9.46
CA MET A 15 3.25 -31.22 -10.81
C MET A 15 3.29 -29.72 -11.12
N CYS A 16 2.95 -28.85 -10.15
CA CYS A 16 2.73 -27.43 -10.39
C CYS A 16 3.99 -26.56 -10.26
N ILE A 17 5.18 -27.12 -10.54
CA ILE A 17 6.44 -26.35 -10.61
C ILE A 17 6.52 -25.59 -11.94
N CYS A 18 6.07 -26.20 -13.04
CA CYS A 18 6.22 -25.65 -14.39
C CYS A 18 5.18 -24.58 -14.78
N CYS A 19 4.00 -24.56 -14.13
CA CYS A 19 2.92 -23.62 -14.46
C CYS A 19 2.32 -22.96 -13.21
N PRO A 20 3.01 -21.99 -12.57
CA PRO A 20 2.52 -21.31 -11.37
C PRO A 20 1.14 -20.64 -11.53
N ALA A 21 0.75 -20.29 -12.75
CA ALA A 21 -0.52 -19.64 -13.08
C ALA A 21 -1.76 -20.53 -12.83
N MET A 22 -1.62 -21.86 -12.83
CA MET A 22 -2.72 -22.80 -12.60
C MET A 22 -2.91 -23.19 -11.12
N ARG A 23 -2.03 -22.71 -10.23
CA ARG A 23 -2.21 -22.92 -8.79
C ARG A 23 -3.47 -22.21 -8.31
N SER A 24 -4.17 -22.82 -7.35
CA SER A 24 -5.19 -22.10 -6.58
C SER A 24 -4.61 -20.79 -6.07
N ARG A 25 -5.40 -19.70 -6.07
CA ARG A 25 -4.92 -18.34 -5.78
C ARG A 25 -4.21 -18.24 -4.41
N SER A 26 -4.57 -19.10 -3.45
CA SER A 26 -3.91 -19.23 -2.14
C SER A 26 -2.50 -19.84 -2.18
N ARG A 27 -2.17 -20.62 -3.21
CA ARG A 27 -0.88 -21.30 -3.40
C ARG A 27 0.04 -20.59 -4.40
N GLN A 28 -0.39 -19.45 -4.95
CA GLN A 28 0.44 -18.63 -5.82
C GLN A 28 1.42 -17.78 -4.98
N PRO A 29 2.71 -17.71 -5.36
CA PRO A 29 3.67 -16.86 -4.67
C PRO A 29 3.21 -15.39 -4.62
N VAL A 30 3.05 -14.85 -3.41
CA VAL A 30 2.70 -13.44 -3.22
C VAL A 30 3.92 -12.58 -3.53
N LYS A 31 3.76 -11.58 -4.41
CA LYS A 31 4.82 -10.62 -4.72
C LYS A 31 5.30 -9.94 -3.43
N ARG A 32 6.61 -9.86 -3.22
CA ARG A 32 7.23 -9.37 -1.96
C ARG A 32 6.64 -8.06 -1.45
N TYR A 33 6.42 -7.06 -2.31
CA TYR A 33 5.83 -5.78 -1.91
C TYR A 33 4.42 -5.92 -1.32
N LYS A 34 3.60 -6.87 -1.83
CA LYS A 34 2.26 -7.13 -1.29
C LYS A 34 2.32 -7.72 0.11
N LYS A 35 3.31 -8.57 0.38
CA LYS A 35 3.56 -9.11 1.72
C LYS A 35 3.97 -7.99 2.69
N LEU A 36 4.89 -7.12 2.28
CA LEU A 36 5.32 -5.98 3.09
C LEU A 36 4.15 -5.02 3.39
N LEU A 37 3.34 -4.71 2.39
CA LEU A 37 2.12 -3.89 2.56
C LEU A 37 1.14 -4.53 3.56
N ALA A 38 0.86 -5.82 3.43
CA ALA A 38 -0.05 -6.52 4.35
C ALA A 38 0.45 -6.54 5.79
N GLU A 39 1.76 -6.46 6.01
CA GLU A 39 2.35 -6.49 7.34
C GLU A 39 2.35 -5.12 8.03
N ILE A 40 2.27 -4.01 7.28
CA ILE A 40 2.31 -2.63 7.81
C ILE A 40 1.05 -2.27 8.58
N PHE A 41 -0.11 -2.67 8.07
CA PHE A 41 -1.38 -2.31 8.67
C PHE A 41 -1.66 -3.13 9.94
N PRO A 42 -2.20 -2.50 10.99
CA PRO A 42 -2.52 -3.20 12.22
C PRO A 42 -3.65 -4.21 11.98
N LYS A 43 -3.56 -5.36 12.65
CA LYS A 43 -4.60 -6.41 12.59
C LYS A 43 -5.81 -6.08 13.45
N THR A 44 -5.62 -5.23 14.44
CA THR A 44 -6.64 -4.77 15.38
C THR A 44 -6.72 -3.25 15.33
N PRO A 45 -7.89 -2.65 15.61
CA PRO A 45 -8.06 -1.20 15.60
C PRO A 45 -7.12 -0.47 16.57
N ASP A 46 -6.60 -1.12 17.61
CA ASP A 46 -5.72 -0.51 18.62
C ASP A 46 -4.22 -0.73 18.40
N GLY A 47 -3.84 -1.41 17.32
CA GLY A 47 -2.43 -1.59 16.99
C GLY A 47 -1.77 -0.29 16.53
N SER A 48 -0.54 -0.04 16.99
CA SER A 48 0.27 1.06 16.49
C SER A 48 0.79 0.80 15.07
N PRO A 49 1.03 1.87 14.27
CA PRO A 49 1.80 1.76 13.03
C PRO A 49 3.12 1.04 13.28
N ASN A 50 3.47 0.08 12.42
CA ASN A 50 4.72 -0.64 12.57
C ASN A 50 5.82 0.03 11.74
N ASP A 51 6.46 1.06 12.32
CA ASP A 51 7.48 1.87 11.66
C ASP A 51 8.59 1.03 11.05
N ARG A 52 9.03 -0.03 11.75
CA ARG A 52 10.05 -0.97 11.25
C ARG A 52 9.62 -1.62 9.92
N LYS A 53 8.34 -1.93 9.75
CA LYS A 53 7.82 -2.52 8.51
C LYS A 53 7.61 -1.48 7.43
N ILE A 54 7.22 -0.25 7.78
CA ILE A 54 7.15 0.88 6.86
C ILE A 54 8.54 1.13 6.26
N VAL A 55 9.58 1.19 7.08
CA VAL A 55 10.98 1.34 6.64
C VAL A 55 11.36 0.21 5.69
N LYS A 56 11.06 -1.06 6.03
CA LYS A 56 11.35 -2.21 5.14
C LYS A 56 10.67 -2.11 3.77
N LEU A 57 9.44 -1.60 3.70
CA LEU A 57 8.77 -1.36 2.43
C LEU A 57 9.47 -0.27 1.62
N CYS A 58 9.85 0.83 2.26
CA CYS A 58 10.51 1.95 1.60
C CYS A 58 11.93 1.59 1.13
N GLU A 59 12.72 0.85 1.92
CA GLU A 59 14.00 0.27 1.50
C GLU A 59 13.84 -0.66 0.29
N TYR A 60 12.78 -1.48 0.30
CA TYR A 60 12.47 -2.34 -0.84
C TYR A 60 12.13 -1.52 -2.09
N ALA A 61 11.31 -0.48 -1.92
CA ALA A 61 10.88 0.42 -2.99
C ALA A 61 12.06 1.16 -3.61
N ALA A 62 12.96 1.72 -2.81
CA ALA A 62 14.19 2.39 -3.26
C ALA A 62 15.06 1.45 -4.12
N LYS A 63 15.19 0.17 -3.73
CA LYS A 63 15.92 -0.85 -4.50
C LYS A 63 15.15 -1.38 -5.72
N ASN A 64 13.84 -1.09 -5.84
CA ASN A 64 12.98 -1.61 -6.90
C ASN A 64 12.02 -0.51 -7.44
N PRO A 65 12.54 0.56 -8.09
CA PRO A 65 11.73 1.71 -8.51
C PRO A 65 10.46 1.37 -9.31
N PHE A 66 10.53 0.38 -10.20
CA PHE A 66 9.40 -0.13 -10.99
C PHE A 66 8.23 -0.72 -10.16
N ARG A 67 8.42 -0.91 -8.85
CA ARG A 67 7.37 -1.33 -7.92
C ARG A 67 6.67 -0.15 -7.25
N ILE A 68 7.27 1.04 -7.22
CA ILE A 68 6.74 2.24 -6.56
C ILE A 68 5.33 2.57 -7.08
N PRO A 69 5.04 2.62 -8.39
CA PRO A 69 3.68 2.92 -8.85
C PRO A 69 2.63 1.90 -8.38
N LYS A 70 3.03 0.63 -8.21
CA LYS A 70 2.12 -0.42 -7.71
C LYS A 70 1.90 -0.34 -6.20
N ILE A 71 2.87 0.21 -5.47
CA ILE A 71 2.75 0.48 -4.05
C ILE A 71 1.85 1.70 -3.86
N ALA A 72 2.11 2.80 -4.56
CA ALA A 72 1.31 4.03 -4.52
C ALA A 72 -0.17 3.75 -4.84
N LYS A 73 -0.45 3.07 -5.96
CA LYS A 73 -1.82 2.67 -6.32
C LYS A 73 -2.53 1.87 -5.23
N TYR A 74 -1.82 0.96 -4.55
CA TYR A 74 -2.42 0.20 -3.45
C TYR A 74 -2.74 1.10 -2.25
N LEU A 75 -1.86 2.04 -1.92
CA LEU A 75 -2.05 2.98 -0.82
C LEU A 75 -3.23 3.93 -1.09
N GLU A 76 -3.37 4.41 -2.32
CA GLU A 76 -4.50 5.21 -2.80
C GLU A 76 -5.83 4.46 -2.70
N GLU A 77 -5.92 3.26 -3.29
CA GLU A 77 -7.09 2.38 -3.20
C GLU A 77 -7.46 2.10 -1.73
N ARG A 78 -6.45 1.92 -0.87
CA ARG A 78 -6.66 1.72 0.56
C ARG A 78 -7.14 3.00 1.24
N CYS A 79 -6.58 4.16 0.93
CA CYS A 79 -6.95 5.45 1.51
C CYS A 79 -8.44 5.74 1.31
N HIS A 80 -8.91 5.66 0.07
CA HIS A 80 -10.33 5.82 -0.26
C HIS A 80 -11.25 4.86 0.50
N LYS A 81 -10.80 3.62 0.73
CA LYS A 81 -11.58 2.64 1.50
C LYS A 81 -11.66 3.04 2.96
N GLU A 82 -10.52 3.36 3.57
CA GLU A 82 -10.43 3.64 5.00
C GLU A 82 -11.03 5.01 5.38
N LEU A 83 -11.02 5.99 4.47
CA LEU A 83 -11.72 7.27 4.63
C LEU A 83 -13.22 7.09 4.77
N ARG A 84 -13.80 6.24 3.92
CA ARG A 84 -15.23 5.88 3.94
C ARG A 84 -15.61 5.05 5.16
N SER A 85 -14.70 4.23 5.67
CA SER A 85 -14.90 3.46 6.91
C SER A 85 -14.53 4.22 8.17
N GLU A 86 -14.11 5.48 8.05
CA GLU A 86 -13.71 6.35 9.17
C GLU A 86 -12.56 5.80 10.02
N HIS A 87 -11.69 5.01 9.40
CA HIS A 87 -10.58 4.35 10.07
C HIS A 87 -9.32 5.26 10.11
N ILE A 88 -9.37 6.32 10.90
CA ILE A 88 -8.32 7.37 10.98
C ILE A 88 -6.92 6.77 11.24
N LYS A 89 -6.82 5.74 12.09
CA LYS A 89 -5.53 5.08 12.36
C LYS A 89 -4.90 4.46 11.11
N PHE A 90 -5.70 3.95 10.18
CA PHE A 90 -5.20 3.42 8.91
C PHE A 90 -4.78 4.55 7.95
N ILE A 91 -5.48 5.68 7.97
CA ILE A 91 -5.08 6.89 7.23
C ILE A 91 -3.73 7.40 7.71
N ASN A 92 -3.51 7.47 9.03
CA ASN A 92 -2.20 7.79 9.61
C ASN A 92 -1.09 6.85 9.10
N VAL A 93 -1.35 5.54 9.06
CA VAL A 93 -0.38 4.57 8.52
C VAL A 93 -0.07 4.85 7.05
N ILE A 94 -1.07 5.16 6.24
CA ILE A 94 -0.88 5.47 4.81
C ILE A 94 -0.05 6.74 4.65
N ALA A 95 -0.38 7.80 5.39
CA ALA A 95 0.37 9.04 5.39
C ALA A 95 1.83 8.81 5.79
N GLU A 96 2.10 8.04 6.84
CA GLU A 96 3.47 7.73 7.26
C GLU A 96 4.25 6.88 6.24
N VAL A 97 3.60 5.97 5.51
CA VAL A 97 4.26 5.28 4.39
C VAL A 97 4.68 6.26 3.31
N TYR A 98 3.79 7.17 2.92
CA TYR A 98 4.08 8.20 1.94
C TYR A 98 5.19 9.17 2.39
N ASN A 99 5.14 9.62 3.63
CA ASN A 99 6.18 10.46 4.23
C ASN A 99 7.54 9.76 4.25
N LYS A 100 7.56 8.45 4.52
CA LYS A 100 8.81 7.68 4.46
C LYS A 100 9.30 7.46 3.02
N LEU A 101 8.40 7.32 2.04
CA LEU A 101 8.77 7.30 0.62
C LEU A 101 9.39 8.63 0.16
N LEU A 102 8.86 9.78 0.60
CA LEU A 102 9.47 11.10 0.31
C LEU A 102 10.92 11.18 0.82
N CYS A 103 11.17 10.62 2.01
CA CYS A 103 12.50 10.60 2.61
C CYS A 103 13.46 9.61 1.92
N MET A 104 13.00 8.39 1.61
CA MET A 104 13.88 7.29 1.17
C MET A 104 13.93 7.08 -0.35
N CYS A 105 12.99 7.67 -1.10
CA CYS A 105 12.84 7.49 -2.54
C CYS A 105 12.78 8.85 -3.27
N LYS A 106 13.53 9.86 -2.80
CA LYS A 106 13.55 11.23 -3.36
C LYS A 106 13.78 11.25 -4.87
N GLU A 107 14.76 10.48 -5.35
CA GLU A 107 15.09 10.35 -6.78
C GLU A 107 13.98 9.69 -7.62
N GLN A 108 13.00 9.03 -6.98
CA GLN A 108 11.87 8.38 -7.64
C GLN A 108 10.53 9.08 -7.34
N MET A 109 10.56 10.31 -6.82
CA MET A 109 9.36 11.02 -6.37
C MET A 109 8.27 11.11 -7.45
N ALA A 110 8.67 11.32 -8.70
CA ALA A 110 7.76 11.35 -9.86
C ALA A 110 6.90 10.08 -10.01
N CYS A 111 7.33 8.94 -9.48
CA CYS A 111 6.59 7.67 -9.55
C CYS A 111 5.41 7.58 -8.57
N PHE A 112 5.30 8.51 -7.60
CA PHE A 112 4.24 8.48 -6.58
C PHE A 112 3.70 9.87 -6.20
N ALA A 113 4.30 10.97 -6.65
CA ALA A 113 3.89 12.33 -6.29
C ALA A 113 2.42 12.62 -6.60
N ALA A 114 1.90 12.19 -7.76
CA ALA A 114 0.49 12.37 -8.10
C ALA A 114 -0.42 11.68 -7.08
N SER A 115 -0.23 10.38 -6.87
CA SER A 115 -1.01 9.57 -5.91
C SER A 115 -0.92 10.09 -4.45
N LEU A 116 0.23 10.66 -4.07
CA LEU A 116 0.40 11.36 -2.79
C LEU A 116 -0.46 12.62 -2.72
N LEU A 117 -0.40 13.48 -3.74
CA LEU A 117 -1.10 14.75 -3.78
C LEU A 117 -2.61 14.56 -3.89
N ASP A 118 -3.07 13.58 -4.67
CA ASP A 118 -4.48 13.18 -4.76
C ASP A 118 -5.00 12.78 -3.37
N MET A 119 -4.24 11.96 -2.64
CA MET A 119 -4.57 11.62 -1.25
C MET A 119 -4.61 12.85 -0.36
N VAL A 120 -3.63 13.74 -0.45
CA VAL A 120 -3.60 14.98 0.35
C VAL A 120 -4.85 15.83 0.09
N VAL A 121 -5.24 16.02 -1.17
CA VAL A 121 -6.45 16.76 -1.55
C VAL A 121 -7.68 16.13 -0.88
N GLU A 122 -7.84 14.81 -0.99
CA GLU A 122 -8.95 14.11 -0.34
C GLU A 122 -8.98 14.27 1.18
N LEU A 123 -7.82 14.25 1.85
CA LEU A 123 -7.75 14.46 3.30
C LEU A 123 -8.13 15.90 3.68
N LEU A 124 -7.74 16.88 2.86
CA LEU A 124 -8.02 18.30 3.12
C LEU A 124 -9.48 18.66 2.84
N ASP A 125 -10.12 17.98 1.89
CA ASP A 125 -11.55 18.12 1.56
C ASP A 125 -12.49 17.54 2.63
N ASP A 126 -11.94 16.81 3.62
CA ASP A 126 -12.71 16.25 4.74
C ASP A 126 -13.12 17.31 5.76
N SER A 127 -14.14 18.10 5.43
CA SER A 127 -14.65 19.20 6.25
C SER A 127 -15.21 18.79 7.61
N LYS A 128 -15.44 17.50 7.86
CA LYS A 128 -16.08 16.98 9.08
C LYS A 128 -15.08 16.60 10.16
N ARG A 129 -13.84 16.23 9.78
CA ARG A 129 -12.88 15.57 10.66
C ARG A 129 -11.55 16.31 10.67
N ASP A 130 -11.37 17.21 11.64
CA ASP A 130 -10.15 17.99 11.77
C ASP A 130 -8.88 17.13 11.88
N ALA A 131 -8.96 15.98 12.55
CA ALA A 131 -7.84 15.05 12.64
C ALA A 131 -7.34 14.60 11.25
N ILE A 132 -8.24 14.41 10.28
CA ILE A 132 -7.88 14.00 8.92
C ILE A 132 -7.25 15.16 8.16
N ARG A 133 -7.82 16.36 8.29
CA ARG A 133 -7.25 17.58 7.70
C ARG A 133 -5.85 17.88 8.24
N ILE A 134 -5.61 17.67 9.53
CA ILE A 134 -4.28 17.81 10.15
C ILE A 134 -3.28 16.85 9.50
N ILE A 135 -3.66 15.58 9.26
CA ILE A 135 -2.80 14.61 8.56
C ILE A 135 -2.49 15.07 7.13
N GLY A 136 -3.50 15.59 6.42
CA GLY A 136 -3.34 16.19 5.10
C GLY A 136 -2.34 17.35 5.11
N CYS A 137 -2.49 18.31 6.01
CA CYS A 137 -1.59 19.46 6.17
C CYS A 137 -0.15 19.04 6.49
N GLN A 138 0.03 18.10 7.43
CA GLN A 138 1.35 17.60 7.81
C GLN A 138 2.04 16.88 6.64
N THR A 139 1.29 16.07 5.89
CA THR A 139 1.81 15.34 4.72
C THR A 139 2.16 16.30 3.58
N LEU A 140 1.30 17.29 3.30
CA LEU A 140 1.56 18.33 2.31
C LEU A 140 2.82 19.13 2.66
N THR A 141 2.97 19.50 3.92
CA THR A 141 4.14 20.23 4.41
C THR A 141 5.43 19.42 4.16
N ARG A 142 5.43 18.12 4.48
CA ARG A 142 6.56 17.22 4.21
C ARG A 142 6.85 17.11 2.71
N PHE A 143 5.82 17.04 1.87
CA PHE A 143 5.99 17.05 0.42
C PHE A 143 6.68 18.34 -0.06
N ILE A 144 6.23 19.50 0.40
CA ILE A 144 6.82 20.81 0.03
C ILE A 144 8.29 20.87 0.47
N TYR A 145 8.60 20.51 1.72
CA TYR A 145 9.99 20.48 2.20
C TYR A 145 10.88 19.48 1.45
N SER A 146 10.31 18.42 0.85
CA SER A 146 11.08 17.46 0.06
C SER A 146 11.43 17.95 -1.35
N GLN A 147 10.86 19.08 -1.80
CA GLN A 147 11.19 19.71 -3.09
C GLN A 147 12.50 20.51 -3.04
N VAL A 148 12.96 20.86 -1.85
CA VAL A 148 14.23 21.57 -1.60
C VAL A 148 15.36 20.55 -1.46
#